data_AF-A0A0L9UE22-F1
#
_entry.id   AF-A0A0L9UE22-F1
#
_cell.length_a   1.000
_cell.length_b   1.000
_cell.length_c   1.000
_cell.angle_alpha   90.00
_cell.angle_beta   90.00
_cell.angle_gamma   90.00
#
_symmetry.space_group_name_H-M   'P 1'
#
loop_
_entity.id
_entity.type
_entity.pdbx_description
1 polymer ?
#
loop_
_entity_poly.entity_id
_entity_poly.type
_entity_poly.pdbx_seq_one_letter_code
_entity_poly.pdbx_strand_id
1 'polypeptide(L)'
;MEVYGKSMVAGPANVIFLSSIMGRDGQIPGHECDWKCQNEHVCGNMYRCKLTGLTHICDKNCNQRILYDNHSSLCRASGQIFPLTPAEQQAVRGVRRKHDAAENSPTESCGFKRRRGDAQFHPSPFERSFSAVSPICSQVGDGMDMS
;
A
#
# COMPACT_ATOMS: atom_id res chain seq x y z
N MET A 1 -41.19 -0.71 -12.21
CA MET A 1 -39.93 -0.08 -11.78
C MET A 1 -38.98 -1.22 -11.44
N GLU A 2 -38.25 -1.70 -12.44
CA GLU A 2 -37.34 -2.84 -12.28
C GLU A 2 -36.03 -2.34 -11.68
N VAL A 3 -35.82 -2.67 -10.40
CA VAL A 3 -34.55 -2.45 -9.71
C VAL A 3 -33.58 -3.47 -10.27
N TYR A 4 -32.77 -3.05 -11.24
CA TYR A 4 -31.69 -3.85 -11.80
C TYR A 4 -30.62 -4.03 -10.72
N GLY A 5 -30.69 -5.16 -10.01
CA GLY A 5 -29.68 -5.59 -9.07
C GLY A 5 -28.35 -5.75 -9.79
N LYS A 6 -27.48 -4.74 -9.65
CA LYS A 6 -26.07 -4.82 -10.02
C LYS A 6 -25.43 -5.94 -9.21
N SER A 7 -25.27 -7.10 -9.85
CA SER A 7 -24.43 -8.19 -9.35
C SER A 7 -23.01 -7.65 -9.23
N MET A 8 -22.62 -7.31 -8.00
CA MET A 8 -21.24 -6.99 -7.67
C MET A 8 -20.47 -8.31 -7.61
N VAL A 9 -20.10 -8.84 -8.78
CA VAL A 9 -19.07 -9.86 -8.83
C VAL A 9 -17.77 -9.18 -8.44
N ALA A 10 -17.45 -9.26 -7.15
CA ALA A 10 -16.14 -8.92 -6.62
C ALA A 10 -15.11 -9.83 -7.32
N GLY A 11 -14.43 -9.28 -8.32
CA GLY A 11 -13.21 -9.86 -8.86
C GLY A 11 -12.13 -9.96 -7.77
N PRO A 12 -11.06 -10.74 -8.00
CA PRO A 12 -10.06 -11.04 -6.98
C PRO A 12 -9.51 -9.74 -6.38
N ALA A 13 -9.62 -9.60 -5.06
CA ALA A 13 -9.32 -8.41 -4.27
C ALA A 13 -7.83 -7.97 -4.29
N ASN A 14 -7.02 -8.52 -5.19
CA ASN A 14 -5.56 -8.39 -5.23
C ASN A 14 -5.06 -7.52 -6.39
N VAL A 15 -5.97 -6.96 -7.20
CA VAL A 15 -5.59 -6.13 -8.34
C VAL A 15 -5.57 -4.66 -7.90
N ILE A 16 -4.39 -4.03 -7.97
CA ILE A 16 -4.22 -2.63 -7.61
C ILE A 16 -3.98 -1.82 -8.88
N PHE A 17 -4.99 -1.03 -9.27
CA PHE A 17 -4.89 -0.11 -10.41
C PHE A 17 -3.98 1.07 -10.08
N LEU A 18 -3.12 1.42 -11.03
CA LEU A 18 -2.21 2.55 -10.86
C LEU A 18 -2.99 3.88 -10.84
N SER A 19 -4.11 3.96 -11.56
CA SER A 19 -5.01 5.12 -11.53
C SER A 19 -5.57 5.38 -10.13
N SER A 20 -5.92 4.34 -9.39
CA SER A 20 -6.42 4.43 -8.01
C SER A 20 -5.37 4.95 -7.04
N ILE A 21 -4.13 4.45 -7.13
CA ILE A 21 -3.02 4.93 -6.28
C ILE A 21 -2.70 6.39 -6.59
N MET A 22 -2.77 6.78 -7.86
CA MET A 22 -2.49 8.14 -8.30
C MET A 22 -3.66 9.10 -8.12
N GLY A 23 -4.82 8.66 -7.62
CA GLY A 23 -6.00 9.49 -7.44
C GLY A 23 -6.60 10.02 -8.75
N ARG A 24 -6.41 9.28 -9.86
CA ARG A 24 -6.88 9.63 -11.21
C ARG A 24 -8.18 8.95 -11.59
N ASP A 25 -8.78 8.18 -10.69
CA ASP A 25 -10.08 7.56 -10.94
C ASP A 25 -11.15 8.66 -11.03
N GLY A 26 -11.75 8.80 -12.22
CA GLY A 26 -12.89 9.67 -12.41
C GLY A 26 -14.11 9.17 -11.64
N GLN A 27 -15.10 10.05 -11.42
CA GLN A 27 -16.35 9.75 -10.69
C GLN A 27 -17.21 8.65 -11.32
N ILE A 28 -16.85 8.13 -12.49
CA ILE A 28 -17.60 7.11 -13.21
C ILE A 28 -16.73 5.84 -13.28
N PRO A 29 -17.16 4.72 -12.68
CA PRO A 29 -16.47 3.45 -12.85
C PRO A 29 -16.59 3.02 -14.30
N GLY A 30 -15.50 3.22 -15.04
CA GLY A 30 -15.34 2.68 -16.38
C GLY A 30 -15.17 1.15 -16.34
N HIS A 31 -15.21 0.54 -17.52
CA HIS A 31 -14.91 -0.87 -17.65
C HIS A 31 -13.48 -1.18 -17.18
N GLU A 32 -13.33 -2.15 -16.28
CA GLU A 32 -12.05 -2.75 -15.94
C GLU A 32 -11.80 -3.96 -16.84
N CYS A 33 -10.79 -3.89 -17.70
CA CYS A 33 -10.45 -5.00 -18.57
C CYS A 33 -9.91 -6.17 -17.76
N ASP A 34 -10.48 -7.35 -18.00
CA ASP A 34 -10.02 -8.61 -17.45
C ASP A 34 -9.77 -9.64 -18.56
N TRP A 35 -9.40 -10.85 -18.15
CA TRP A 35 -9.15 -11.97 -19.06
C TRP A 35 -10.42 -12.41 -19.82
N LYS A 36 -11.62 -12.04 -19.38
CA LYS A 36 -12.89 -12.38 -20.04
C LYS A 36 -13.19 -11.44 -21.22
N CYS A 37 -12.52 -10.30 -21.29
CA CYS A 37 -12.77 -9.26 -22.28
C CYS A 37 -12.37 -9.63 -23.71
N GLN A 38 -11.56 -10.68 -23.88
CA GLN A 38 -11.02 -11.15 -25.16
C GLN A 38 -10.51 -9.99 -26.03
N ASN A 39 -9.62 -9.17 -25.48
CA ASN A 39 -9.16 -7.95 -26.14
C ASN A 39 -8.46 -8.25 -27.47
N GLU A 40 -8.82 -7.51 -28.50
CA GLU A 40 -8.30 -7.64 -29.86
C GLU A 40 -7.29 -6.53 -30.15
N HIS A 41 -6.12 -6.90 -30.68
CA HIS A 41 -5.16 -5.92 -31.17
C HIS A 41 -5.64 -5.35 -32.50
N VAL A 42 -5.72 -4.02 -32.61
CA VAL A 42 -6.19 -3.33 -33.82
C VAL A 42 -5.01 -2.85 -34.65
N CYS A 43 -4.19 -1.96 -34.08
CA CYS A 43 -2.99 -1.43 -34.73
C CYS A 43 -2.09 -0.74 -33.69
N GLY A 44 -0.77 -0.75 -33.88
CA GLY A 44 0.16 -0.05 -32.97
C GLY A 44 -0.04 -0.45 -31.50
N ASN A 45 -0.35 0.54 -30.65
CA ASN A 45 -0.70 0.34 -29.24
C ASN A 45 -2.22 0.35 -28.98
N MET A 46 -3.06 0.24 -30.01
CA MET A 46 -4.52 0.24 -29.92
C MET A 46 -5.09 -1.17 -29.77
N TYR A 47 -5.93 -1.36 -28.77
CA TYR A 47 -6.63 -2.61 -28.49
C TYR A 47 -8.13 -2.37 -28.31
N ARG A 48 -8.98 -3.29 -28.75
CA ARG A 48 -10.44 -3.20 -28.60
C ARG A 48 -10.93 -4.30 -27.66
N CYS A 49 -11.62 -3.92 -26.60
CA CYS A 49 -12.31 -4.88 -25.73
C CYS A 49 -13.53 -5.44 -26.47
N LYS A 50 -13.62 -6.76 -26.66
CA LYS A 50 -14.77 -7.37 -27.34
C LYS A 50 -16.03 -7.34 -26.50
N LEU A 51 -15.89 -7.42 -25.17
CA LEU A 51 -17.02 -7.43 -24.25
C LEU A 51 -17.76 -6.08 -24.20
N THR A 52 -17.03 -4.96 -24.18
CA THR A 52 -17.62 -3.63 -24.04
C THR A 52 -17.58 -2.79 -25.32
N GLY A 53 -16.79 -3.21 -26.30
CA GLY A 53 -16.51 -2.44 -27.52
C GLY A 53 -15.55 -1.27 -27.31
N LEU A 54 -15.08 -1.02 -26.09
CA LEU A 54 -14.19 0.11 -25.78
C LEU A 54 -12.81 -0.06 -26.42
N THR A 55 -12.26 1.05 -26.89
CA THR A 55 -10.91 1.10 -27.46
C THR A 55 -9.93 1.62 -26.42
N HIS A 56 -8.85 0.89 -26.22
CA HIS A 56 -7.76 1.17 -25.30
C HIS A 56 -6.53 1.59 -26.09
N ILE A 57 -6.01 2.79 -25.79
CA ILE A 57 -4.64 3.17 -26.17
C ILE A 57 -3.73 2.66 -25.05
N CYS A 58 -3.00 1.58 -25.31
CA CYS A 58 -2.18 0.89 -24.33
C CYS A 58 -0.76 1.47 -24.30
N ASP A 59 -0.62 2.64 -23.67
CA ASP A 59 0.67 3.27 -23.40
C ASP A 59 0.89 3.45 -21.88
N LYS A 60 1.91 4.24 -21.53
CA LYS A 60 2.21 4.62 -20.14
C LYS A 60 1.07 5.36 -19.42
N ASN A 61 0.08 5.90 -20.14
CA ASN A 61 -1.05 6.63 -19.56
C ASN A 61 -2.32 5.77 -19.50
N CYS A 62 -2.28 4.52 -19.97
CA CYS A 62 -3.43 3.63 -19.96
C CYS A 62 -3.93 3.40 -18.52
N ASN A 63 -5.22 3.66 -18.29
CA ASN A 63 -5.88 3.47 -16.99
C ASN A 63 -6.12 1.99 -16.64
N GLN A 64 -5.95 1.08 -17.59
CA GLN A 64 -5.99 -0.37 -17.34
C GLN A 64 -4.65 -0.93 -16.83
N ARG A 65 -3.70 -0.06 -16.46
CA ARG A 65 -2.41 -0.46 -15.87
C ARG A 65 -2.59 -0.81 -14.39
N ILE A 66 -2.10 -1.99 -14.03
CA ILE A 66 -2.06 -2.49 -12.66
C ILE A 66 -0.61 -2.63 -12.21
N LEU A 67 -0.39 -2.57 -10.90
CA LEU A 67 0.92 -2.90 -10.33
C LEU A 67 1.21 -4.38 -10.58
N TYR A 68 2.38 -4.69 -11.15
CA TYR A 68 2.79 -6.06 -11.46
C TYR A 68 3.95 -6.50 -10.58
N ASP A 69 5.01 -5.69 -10.51
CA ASP A 69 6.16 -5.92 -9.63
C ASP A 69 6.61 -4.61 -8.94
N ASN A 70 7.80 -4.61 -8.34
CA ASN A 70 8.36 -3.48 -7.62
C ASN A 70 8.83 -2.31 -8.50
N HIS A 71 8.92 -2.49 -9.81
CA HIS A 71 9.46 -1.50 -10.75
C HIS A 71 8.66 -1.42 -12.05
N SER A 72 7.61 -2.21 -12.19
CA SER A 72 6.83 -2.34 -13.41
C SER A 72 5.33 -2.46 -13.14
N SER A 73 4.59 -2.28 -14.22
CA SER A 73 3.13 -2.31 -14.26
C SER A 73 2.70 -3.06 -15.52
N LEU A 74 1.54 -3.71 -15.45
CA LEU A 74 0.98 -4.49 -16.55
C LEU A 74 -0.30 -3.81 -17.04
N CYS A 75 -0.43 -3.58 -18.34
CA CYS A 75 -1.71 -3.19 -18.93
C CYS A 75 -2.59 -4.43 -19.12
N ARG A 76 -3.77 -4.49 -18.50
CA ARG A 76 -4.68 -5.64 -18.62
C ARG A 76 -5.33 -5.78 -20.00
N ALA A 77 -5.38 -4.68 -20.77
CA ALA A 77 -5.94 -4.69 -22.12
C ALA A 77 -4.97 -5.34 -23.14
N SER A 78 -3.71 -4.92 -23.13
CA SER A 78 -2.67 -5.37 -24.08
C SER A 78 -1.76 -6.48 -23.57
N GLY A 79 -1.68 -6.69 -22.25
CA GLY A 79 -0.68 -7.55 -21.62
C GLY A 79 0.75 -6.96 -21.60
N GLN A 80 0.93 -5.71 -22.03
CA GLN A 80 2.26 -5.09 -22.06
C GLN A 80 2.73 -4.65 -20.66
N ILE A 81 4.03 -4.83 -20.41
CA ILE A 81 4.69 -4.40 -19.18
C ILE A 81 5.37 -3.05 -19.42
N PHE A 82 5.16 -2.11 -18.50
CA PHE A 82 5.75 -0.78 -18.53
C PHE A 82 6.54 -0.53 -17.23
N PRO A 83 7.75 0.04 -17.32
CA PRO A 83 8.47 0.47 -16.12
C PRO A 83 7.69 1.59 -15.42
N LEU A 84 7.69 1.56 -14.09
CA LEU A 84 7.09 2.61 -13.28
C LEU A 84 7.91 3.89 -13.39
N THR A 85 7.23 5.00 -13.66
CA THR A 85 7.85 6.33 -13.60
C THR A 85 8.27 6.68 -12.16
N PRO A 86 9.20 7.62 -11.94
CA PRO A 86 9.61 8.01 -10.58
C PRO A 86 8.44 8.44 -9.68
N ALA A 87 7.43 9.11 -10.26
CA ALA A 87 6.21 9.51 -9.55
C ALA A 87 5.35 8.30 -9.16
N GLU A 88 5.18 7.34 -10.07
CA GLU A 88 4.46 6.09 -9.80
C GLU A 88 5.17 5.26 -8.73
N GLN A 89 6.51 5.14 -8.80
CA GLN A 89 7.30 4.45 -7.79
C GLN A 89 7.11 5.07 -6.40
N GLN A 90 7.12 6.40 -6.31
CA GLN A 90 6.89 7.11 -5.06
C GLN A 90 5.48 6.87 -4.51
N ALA A 91 4.46 6.88 -5.37
CA ALA A 91 3.08 6.64 -4.97
C ALA A 91 2.86 5.19 -4.49
N VAL A 92 3.49 4.22 -5.15
CA VAL A 92 3.38 2.80 -4.80
C VAL A 92 4.16 2.44 -3.53
N ARG A 93 5.18 3.21 -3.12
CA ARG A 93 5.96 2.94 -1.89
C ARG A 93 5.10 2.81 -0.63
N GLY A 94 3.99 3.56 -0.53
CA GLY A 94 3.07 3.47 0.61
C GLY A 94 2.16 2.24 0.57
N VAL A 95 1.87 1.73 -0.62
CA VAL A 95 1.03 0.54 -0.84
C VAL A 95 1.78 -0.73 -0.43
N ARG A 96 3.08 -0.82 -0.73
CA ARG A 96 3.93 -1.99 -0.41
C ARG A 96 3.98 -2.30 1.08
N ARG A 97 4.14 -1.26 1.92
CA ARG A 97 4.22 -1.43 3.37
C ARG A 97 2.98 -2.08 3.99
N LYS A 98 1.81 -1.95 3.36
CA LYS A 98 0.58 -2.60 3.81
C LYS A 98 0.51 -4.08 3.42
N HIS A 99 1.13 -4.47 2.31
CA HIS A 99 1.14 -5.85 1.83
C HIS A 99 2.24 -6.67 2.53
N ASP A 100 3.45 -6.11 2.70
CA ASP A 100 4.55 -6.79 3.40
C ASP A 100 4.20 -7.11 4.87
N ALA A 101 3.36 -6.29 5.51
CA ALA A 101 2.87 -6.54 6.87
C ALA A 101 1.83 -7.66 6.95
N ALA A 102 1.10 -7.94 5.85
CA ALA A 102 0.11 -9.01 5.76
C ALA A 102 0.75 -10.36 5.41
N GLU A 103 1.83 -10.36 4.62
CA GLU A 103 2.53 -11.58 4.19
C GLU A 103 3.55 -12.09 5.25
N ASN A 104 4.06 -11.22 6.12
CA ASN A 104 5.06 -11.59 7.16
C ASN A 104 4.47 -11.80 8.56
N SER A 105 3.14 -11.82 8.72
CA SER A 105 2.53 -12.11 10.03
C SER A 105 2.52 -13.62 10.30
N PRO A 106 3.07 -14.12 11.42
CA PRO A 106 2.83 -15.48 11.83
C PRO A 106 1.34 -15.60 12.15
N THR A 107 0.68 -16.56 11.51
CA THR A 107 -0.65 -17.03 11.89
C THR A 107 -0.64 -17.33 13.39
N GLU A 108 -1.72 -16.97 14.10
CA GLU A 108 -1.94 -17.07 15.56
C GLU A 108 -1.44 -15.86 16.39
N SER A 109 -2.26 -14.82 16.53
CA SER A 109 -2.73 -14.40 17.87
C SER A 109 -3.79 -13.28 17.80
N CYS A 110 -4.98 -13.67 18.20
CA CYS A 110 -6.10 -12.92 18.73
C CYS A 110 -5.79 -11.55 19.37
N GLY A 111 -6.64 -10.54 19.12
CA GLY A 111 -6.88 -9.50 20.12
C GLY A 111 -7.28 -8.09 19.66
N PHE A 112 -8.37 -7.91 18.91
CA PHE A 112 -9.07 -6.62 18.90
C PHE A 112 -9.69 -6.38 20.29
N LYS A 113 -9.01 -5.62 21.17
CA LYS A 113 -9.64 -5.02 22.35
C LYS A 113 -9.41 -3.51 22.37
N ARG A 114 -10.52 -2.82 22.64
CA ARG A 114 -10.77 -1.37 22.53
C ARG A 114 -10.27 -0.59 23.76
N ARG A 115 -9.94 0.71 23.53
CA ARG A 115 -9.92 1.89 24.45
C ARG A 115 -8.86 1.89 25.57
N ARG A 116 -8.26 3.02 25.99
CA ARG A 116 -8.86 4.33 26.34
C ARG A 116 -7.89 5.51 26.09
N GLY A 117 -8.42 6.59 25.53
CA GLY A 117 -7.98 7.94 25.88
C GLY A 117 -8.56 8.32 27.25
N ASP A 118 -7.81 9.13 27.99
CA ASP A 118 -8.09 9.67 29.33
C ASP A 118 -8.13 8.69 30.49
N ALA A 119 -6.97 8.49 31.11
CA ALA A 119 -6.84 8.34 32.57
C ALA A 119 -5.44 8.81 32.96
N GLN A 120 -5.40 9.77 33.89
CA GLN A 120 -4.20 10.37 34.47
C GLN A 120 -3.13 9.32 34.79
N PHE A 121 -1.88 9.63 34.42
CA PHE A 121 -0.70 8.89 34.82
C PHE A 121 -0.58 8.89 36.35
N HIS A 122 -1.11 7.86 37.00
CA HIS A 122 -0.75 7.57 38.38
C HIS A 122 0.56 6.76 38.38
N PRO A 123 1.60 7.22 39.10
CA PRO A 123 2.82 6.45 39.23
C PRO A 123 2.57 5.18 40.05
N SER A 124 3.20 4.09 39.63
CA SER A 124 3.13 2.76 40.25
C SER A 124 3.63 2.79 41.70
N PRO A 125 2.99 2.07 42.63
CA PRO A 125 3.39 2.04 44.05
C PRO A 125 4.73 1.32 44.32
N PHE A 126 5.38 0.75 43.30
CA PHE A 126 6.68 0.09 43.42
C PHE A 126 7.91 1.00 43.23
N GLU A 127 7.76 2.27 42.82
CA GLU A 127 8.92 3.17 42.59
C GLU A 127 9.39 3.94 43.85
N ARG A 128 8.94 3.56 45.04
CA ARG A 128 9.14 4.38 46.26
C ARG A 128 10.38 4.08 47.10
N SER A 129 11.38 3.35 46.59
CA SER A 129 12.45 2.81 47.46
C SER A 129 13.90 3.18 47.13
N PHE A 130 14.22 4.18 46.29
CA PHE A 130 15.59 4.72 46.25
C PHE A 130 15.60 6.22 45.96
N SER A 131 15.23 7.02 46.96
CA SER A 131 15.42 8.47 46.94
C SER A 131 16.61 8.88 47.83
N ALA A 132 17.58 9.56 47.19
CA ALA A 132 18.56 10.51 47.74
C ALA A 132 19.83 9.96 48.42
N VAL A 133 20.95 10.06 47.71
CA VAL A 133 22.22 10.62 48.25
C VAL A 133 22.81 11.55 47.18
N SER A 134 23.05 12.80 47.57
CA SER A 134 23.64 13.88 46.77
C SER A 134 25.10 13.58 46.38
N PRO A 135 25.63 14.08 45.25
CA PRO A 135 27.06 13.95 44.97
C PRO A 135 27.86 14.87 45.91
N ILE A 136 28.69 14.28 46.76
CA ILE A 136 29.65 14.98 47.60
C ILE A 136 30.83 15.40 46.71
N CYS A 137 31.08 16.72 46.64
CA CYS A 137 32.32 17.26 46.09
C CYS A 137 33.50 16.89 46.99
N SER A 138 34.57 16.33 46.43
CA SER A 138 35.95 16.38 46.98
C SER A 138 36.96 16.12 45.85
N GLN A 139 37.98 16.98 45.77
CA GLN A 139 39.10 16.96 44.82
C GLN A 139 40.19 15.93 45.24
N VAL A 140 41.06 15.61 44.27
CA VAL A 140 42.53 15.35 44.36
C VAL A 140 43.03 13.95 43.92
N GLY A 141 44.02 13.95 43.00
CA GLY A 141 45.06 12.94 42.73
C GLY A 141 44.60 11.55 42.21
N ASP A 142 45.27 10.84 41.31
CA ASP A 142 46.66 10.86 40.88
C ASP A 142 46.75 10.20 39.48
N GLY A 143 47.79 10.55 38.72
CA GLY A 143 47.94 10.18 37.32
C GLY A 143 48.26 8.70 37.08
N MET A 144 47.90 8.21 35.88
CA MET A 144 48.59 7.09 35.26
C MET A 144 48.96 7.46 33.83
N ASP A 145 50.28 7.52 33.64
CA ASP A 145 51.04 7.83 32.45
C ASP A 145 50.72 6.88 31.29
N MET A 146 50.71 7.44 30.07
CA MET A 146 50.51 6.70 28.83
C MET A 146 51.87 6.32 28.24
N SER A 147 52.11 5.03 28.09
CA SER A 147 53.09 4.46 27.18
C SER A 147 52.50 3.22 26.50
#